data_AF-A0A914NQX1-F1
#
_entry.id   AF-A0A914NQX1-F1
#
_cell.length_a   1.000
_cell.length_b   1.000
_cell.length_c   1.000
_cell.angle_alpha   90.00
_cell.angle_beta   90.00
_cell.angle_gamma   90.00
#
_symmetry.space_group_name_H-M   'P 1'
#
loop_
_entity.id
_entity.type
_entity.pdbx_description
1 polymer ?
#
loop_
_entity_poly.entity_id
_entity_poly.type
_entity_poly.pdbx_seq_one_letter_code
_entity_poly.pdbx_strand_id
1 'polypeptide(L)'
;MPKEVIPRELHSTGGAIPLPGAANSPHSRVELMLEARGLQDLDILSKSDPICVVYLKGLGLRSDEYFEIGRTEVIYNDLNPKWNTKIQLDYFFETKQILKFDLYDIDNENTVDLSGHDFLGSCECHLADICATSEDFLRLDLRNGKKQKGVLLVRAEEVDNGQKEIVYLVCHGKRVAIPHFCCSCLFSIDPFLEFHRIYPNGSYETFFLFFKKIFRTQLVHRTEVEKNTINPEWKPIEVSVRHL
;
A
#
# COMPACT_ATOMS: atom_id res chain seq x y z
N MET A 1 -9.24 35.93 -38.28
CA MET A 1 -10.02 34.96 -37.50
C MET A 1 -9.26 34.72 -36.20
N PRO A 2 -9.80 35.13 -35.04
CA PRO A 2 -9.12 34.89 -33.77
C PRO A 2 -9.27 33.41 -33.40
N LYS A 3 -8.16 32.78 -33.03
CA LYS A 3 -8.16 31.41 -32.49
C LYS A 3 -8.77 31.46 -31.09
N GLU A 4 -9.88 30.76 -30.93
CA GLU A 4 -10.58 30.56 -29.67
C GLU A 4 -9.64 29.87 -28.68
N VAL A 5 -9.30 30.58 -27.60
CA VAL A 5 -8.55 30.05 -26.46
C VAL A 5 -9.58 29.40 -25.55
N ILE A 6 -9.64 28.07 -25.54
CA ILE A 6 -10.45 27.31 -24.59
C ILE A 6 -9.76 27.39 -23.22
N PRO A 7 -10.40 27.94 -22.17
CA PRO A 7 -9.83 27.97 -20.83
C PRO A 7 -9.77 26.54 -20.27
N ARG A 8 -8.61 26.13 -19.75
CA ARG A 8 -8.51 24.91 -18.93
C ARG A 8 -9.13 25.23 -17.56
N GLU A 9 -10.36 24.76 -17.35
CA GLU A 9 -10.94 24.71 -16.01
C GLU A 9 -10.10 23.76 -15.14
N LEU A 10 -9.45 24.28 -14.10
CA LEU A 10 -9.01 23.46 -12.98
C LEU A 10 -10.26 23.00 -12.24
N HIS A 11 -10.70 21.77 -12.52
CA HIS A 11 -11.63 21.08 -11.64
C HIS A 11 -10.87 20.40 -10.53
N SER A 12 -11.03 20.98 -9.34
CA SER A 12 -10.85 20.35 -8.03
C SER A 12 -11.74 19.11 -7.94
N THR A 13 -11.23 17.96 -8.36
CA THR A 13 -11.72 16.65 -7.93
C THR A 13 -10.50 15.76 -7.68
N GLY A 14 -10.47 15.08 -6.52
CA GLY A 14 -9.49 14.05 -6.20
C GLY A 14 -9.66 12.80 -7.07
N GLY A 15 -9.58 12.97 -8.38
CA GLY A 15 -9.61 11.91 -9.37
C GLY A 15 -8.20 11.36 -9.56
N ALA A 16 -8.01 10.09 -9.23
CA ALA A 16 -6.82 9.35 -9.59
C ALA A 16 -6.53 9.52 -11.08
N ILE A 17 -5.29 9.84 -11.44
CA ILE A 17 -4.85 9.90 -12.84
C ILE A 17 -5.04 8.50 -13.43
N PRO A 18 -5.94 8.29 -14.41
CA PRO A 18 -6.18 6.97 -14.97
C PRO A 18 -4.93 6.52 -15.71
N LEU A 19 -4.28 5.46 -15.24
CA LEU A 19 -3.19 4.84 -15.97
C LEU A 19 -3.74 4.26 -17.29
N PRO A 20 -3.05 4.43 -18.43
CA PRO A 20 -3.48 3.86 -19.70
C PRO A 20 -3.59 2.32 -19.58
N GLY A 21 -4.81 1.79 -19.73
CA GLY A 21 -5.10 0.35 -19.61
C GLY A 21 -5.67 -0.09 -18.25
N ALA A 22 -5.75 0.79 -17.26
CA ALA A 22 -6.14 0.44 -15.90
C ALA A 22 -7.66 0.47 -15.62
N ALA A 23 -8.50 0.84 -16.59
CA ALA A 23 -9.93 1.07 -16.36
C ALA A 23 -10.71 -0.15 -15.83
N ASN A 24 -10.14 -1.36 -15.90
CA ASN A 24 -10.70 -2.60 -15.36
C ASN A 24 -9.67 -3.46 -14.60
N SER A 25 -8.50 -2.92 -14.26
CA SER A 25 -7.48 -3.67 -13.52
C SER A 25 -7.80 -3.64 -12.02
N PRO A 26 -7.74 -4.80 -11.33
CA PRO A 26 -7.86 -4.84 -9.87
C PRO A 26 -6.78 -3.98 -9.23
N HIS A 27 -7.19 -3.09 -8.32
CA HIS A 27 -6.32 -2.16 -7.62
C HIS A 27 -6.82 -1.93 -6.20
N SER A 28 -5.89 -1.62 -5.30
CA SER A 28 -6.21 -1.08 -3.98
C SER A 28 -5.92 0.41 -3.96
N ARG A 29 -6.72 1.20 -3.23
CA ARG A 29 -6.36 2.60 -2.97
C ARG A 29 -5.46 2.68 -1.75
N VAL A 30 -4.38 3.47 -1.82
CA VAL A 30 -3.46 3.68 -0.70
C VAL A 30 -3.26 5.16 -0.40
N GLU A 31 -2.99 5.45 0.87
CA GLU A 31 -2.61 6.76 1.41
C GLU A 31 -1.12 6.74 1.78
N LEU A 32 -0.34 7.64 1.19
CA LEU A 32 1.04 7.87 1.57
C LEU A 32 1.13 8.88 2.71
N MET A 33 1.87 8.52 3.75
CA MET A 33 2.25 9.38 4.86
C MET A 33 3.77 9.61 4.81
N LEU A 34 4.18 10.87 5.00
CA LEU A 34 5.55 11.31 4.77
C LEU A 34 6.12 11.94 6.04
N GLU A 35 7.36 11.58 6.37
CA GLU A 35 8.21 12.30 7.32
C GLU A 35 9.58 12.53 6.71
N ALA A 36 10.25 13.63 7.01
CA ALA A 36 11.68 13.78 6.71
C ALA A 36 12.50 13.94 7.99
N ARG A 37 13.79 13.61 7.91
CA ARG A 37 14.72 13.72 9.04
C ARG A 37 16.08 14.21 8.58
N GLY A 38 16.67 15.09 9.38
CA GLY A 38 18.01 15.64 9.15
C GLY A 38 18.13 16.36 7.82
N LEU A 39 17.11 17.14 7.46
CA LEU A 39 17.18 18.01 6.27
C LEU A 39 18.33 19.00 6.41
N GLN A 40 18.94 19.36 5.28
CA GLN A 40 19.96 20.39 5.26
C GLN A 40 19.33 21.74 5.60
N ASP A 41 19.96 22.46 6.52
CA ASP A 41 19.69 23.87 6.75
C ASP A 41 20.32 24.71 5.62
N LEU A 42 19.48 25.37 4.82
CA LEU A 42 19.92 26.24 3.73
C LEU A 42 19.85 27.73 4.11
N ASP A 43 19.14 28.05 5.19
CA ASP A 43 18.96 29.40 5.68
C ASP A 43 20.13 29.87 6.57
N ILE A 44 20.40 31.18 6.53
CA ILE A 44 21.49 31.80 7.32
C ILE A 44 21.00 32.15 8.75
N LEU A 45 19.70 32.42 8.92
CA LEU A 45 19.12 32.97 10.15
C LEU A 45 17.91 32.18 10.68
N SER A 46 17.41 31.20 9.92
CA SER A 46 16.28 30.33 10.22
C SER A 46 16.63 28.89 9.89
N LYS A 47 15.72 27.96 10.18
CA LYS A 47 15.76 26.60 9.63
C LYS A 47 14.87 26.57 8.40
N SER A 48 15.12 25.61 7.52
CA SER A 48 14.26 25.34 6.38
C SER A 48 12.77 25.14 6.73
N ASP A 49 11.93 25.57 5.79
CA ASP A 49 10.47 25.49 5.73
C ASP A 49 10.03 24.43 4.69
N PRO A 50 10.20 23.13 4.97
CA PRO A 50 10.09 22.10 3.94
C PRO A 50 8.67 21.79 3.46
N ILE A 51 8.55 21.63 2.13
CA ILE A 51 7.44 20.99 1.42
C ILE A 51 7.94 19.76 0.67
N CYS A 52 7.08 18.75 0.49
CA CYS A 52 7.33 17.60 -0.38
C CYS A 52 6.33 17.56 -1.54
N VAL A 53 6.83 17.43 -2.76
CA VAL A 53 6.03 17.21 -3.98
C VAL A 53 6.20 15.77 -4.43
N VAL A 54 5.08 15.10 -4.67
CA VAL A 54 5.05 13.69 -5.08
C VAL A 54 4.64 13.59 -6.53
N TYR A 55 5.42 12.84 -7.29
CA TYR A 55 5.17 12.58 -8.70
C TYR A 55 5.06 11.08 -8.97
N LEU A 56 4.20 10.73 -9.92
CA LEU A 56 4.10 9.39 -10.50
C LEU A 56 4.71 9.40 -11.91
N LYS A 57 5.64 8.47 -12.17
CA LYS A 57 6.19 8.31 -13.51
C LYS A 57 5.13 7.76 -14.47
N GLY A 58 5.01 8.38 -15.64
CA GLY A 58 4.11 7.96 -16.71
C GLY A 58 4.36 6.53 -17.16
N LEU A 59 3.29 5.75 -17.29
CA LEU A 59 3.35 4.38 -17.78
C LEU A 59 3.09 4.36 -19.29
N GLY A 60 4.16 4.46 -20.06
CA GLY A 60 4.12 4.35 -21.51
C GLY A 60 5.47 3.94 -22.08
N LEU A 61 5.48 3.29 -23.24
CA LEU A 61 6.67 2.75 -23.91
C LEU A 61 7.79 3.78 -24.19
N ARG A 62 7.55 5.09 -23.97
CA ARG A 62 8.46 6.20 -24.28
C ARG A 62 8.36 7.42 -23.35
N SER A 63 7.65 7.36 -22.23
CA SER A 63 7.50 8.55 -21.38
C SER A 63 8.37 8.46 -20.14
N ASP A 64 9.43 9.27 -20.09
CA ASP A 64 10.17 9.60 -18.86
C ASP A 64 9.51 10.78 -18.10
N GLU A 65 8.26 11.09 -18.43
CA GLU A 65 7.51 12.19 -17.82
C GLU A 65 7.02 11.81 -16.42
N TYR A 66 7.09 12.78 -15.52
CA TYR A 66 6.58 12.70 -14.16
C TYR A 66 5.35 13.58 -14.05
N PHE A 67 4.26 13.02 -13.50
CA PHE A 67 3.03 13.74 -13.24
C PHE A 67 2.88 13.99 -11.75
N GLU A 68 2.65 15.23 -11.37
CA GLU A 68 2.40 15.58 -9.98
C GLU A 68 1.08 14.95 -9.52
N ILE A 69 1.14 14.17 -8.44
CA ILE A 69 -0.04 13.54 -7.82
C ILE A 69 -0.44 14.21 -6.51
N GLY A 70 0.42 15.05 -5.95
CA GLY A 70 0.08 15.90 -4.82
C GLY A 70 1.29 16.56 -4.16
N ARG A 71 0.99 17.46 -3.23
CA ARG A 71 1.96 18.19 -2.39
C ARG A 71 1.55 18.08 -0.94
N THR A 72 2.52 18.10 -0.03
CA THR A 72 2.26 18.27 1.40
C THR A 72 1.99 19.74 1.74
N GLU A 73 1.57 20.02 2.96
CA GLU A 73 1.68 21.35 3.54
C GLU A 73 3.15 21.75 3.75
N VAL A 74 3.39 23.04 3.96
CA VAL A 74 4.68 23.58 4.41
C VAL A 74 4.74 23.47 5.93
N ILE A 75 5.85 22.97 6.48
CA ILE A 75 6.13 22.99 7.91
C ILE A 75 7.25 23.98 8.16
N TYR A 76 6.98 25.02 8.93
CA TYR A 76 7.93 26.11 9.14
C TYR A 76 9.00 25.76 10.20
N ASN A 77 10.25 26.10 9.91
CA ASN A 77 11.41 26.02 10.79
C ASN A 77 11.66 24.64 11.39
N ASP A 78 11.56 23.58 10.59
CA ASP A 78 11.78 22.21 11.03
C ASP A 78 12.58 21.37 10.03
N LEU A 79 13.70 20.81 10.49
CA LEU A 79 14.56 19.91 9.71
C LEU A 79 14.12 18.44 9.83
N ASN A 80 13.07 18.15 10.61
CA ASN A 80 12.50 16.82 10.81
C ASN A 80 10.96 16.83 10.65
N PRO A 81 10.44 17.40 9.55
CA PRO A 81 9.01 17.59 9.37
C PRO A 81 8.24 16.27 9.36
N LYS A 82 7.04 16.30 9.94
CA LYS A 82 6.03 15.23 9.84
C LYS A 82 4.77 15.84 9.26
N TRP A 83 4.49 15.54 8.00
CA TRP A 83 3.34 16.11 7.30
C TRP A 83 2.08 15.33 7.61
N ASN A 84 0.98 16.05 7.81
CA ASN A 84 -0.36 15.50 8.03
C ASN A 84 -1.07 15.21 6.70
N THR A 85 -0.72 15.91 5.63
CA THR A 85 -1.33 15.67 4.31
C THR A 85 -0.99 14.27 3.82
N LYS A 86 -2.03 13.48 3.55
CA LYS A 86 -1.92 12.14 2.98
C LYS A 86 -2.11 12.20 1.47
N ILE A 87 -1.17 11.61 0.73
CA ILE A 87 -1.24 11.60 -0.74
C ILE A 87 -1.87 10.28 -1.19
N GLN A 88 -3.04 10.35 -1.83
CA GLN A 88 -3.76 9.17 -2.29
C GLN A 88 -3.40 8.80 -3.73
N LEU A 89 -3.28 7.49 -3.96
CA LEU A 89 -3.11 6.92 -5.30
C LEU A 89 -3.60 5.47 -5.35
N ASP A 90 -3.91 5.01 -6.55
CA ASP A 90 -4.29 3.62 -6.78
C ASP A 90 -3.04 2.76 -6.99
N TYR A 91 -2.97 1.63 -6.30
CA TYR A 91 -1.90 0.63 -6.38
C TYR A 91 -2.33 -0.55 -7.25
N PHE A 92 -1.62 -0.73 -8.37
CA PHE A 92 -1.81 -1.79 -9.35
C PHE A 92 -0.68 -2.80 -9.21
N PHE A 93 -0.94 -3.96 -8.58
CA PHE A 93 0.08 -4.97 -8.26
C PHE A 93 0.81 -5.53 -9.50
N GLU A 94 0.17 -5.49 -10.67
CA GLU A 94 0.74 -5.96 -11.94
C GLU A 94 1.63 -4.92 -12.62
N THR A 95 1.71 -3.71 -12.07
CA THR A 95 2.35 -2.56 -12.70
C THR A 95 3.50 -2.01 -11.88
N LYS A 96 4.62 -1.69 -12.55
CA LYS A 96 5.76 -1.02 -11.93
C LYS A 96 5.51 0.48 -11.81
N GLN A 97 4.85 0.90 -10.75
CA GLN A 97 4.62 2.32 -10.43
C GLN A 97 5.87 2.89 -9.75
N ILE A 98 6.49 3.89 -10.38
CA ILE A 98 7.66 4.61 -9.82
C ILE A 98 7.18 5.96 -9.30
N LEU A 99 7.48 6.22 -8.04
CA LEU A 99 7.24 7.50 -7.39
C LEU A 99 8.55 8.28 -7.29
N LYS A 100 8.45 9.60 -7.46
CA LYS A 100 9.51 10.56 -7.20
C LYS A 100 9.04 11.57 -6.16
N PHE A 101 9.91 11.87 -5.21
CA PHE A 101 9.67 12.83 -4.16
C PHE A 101 10.71 13.93 -4.27
N ASP A 102 10.28 15.17 -4.48
CA ASP A 102 11.15 16.35 -4.49
C ASP A 102 10.80 17.24 -3.31
N LEU A 103 11.81 17.61 -2.53
CA LEU A 103 11.65 18.50 -1.38
C LEU A 103 12.24 19.86 -1.67
N TYR A 104 11.54 20.89 -1.22
CA TYR A 104 11.91 22.30 -1.37
C TYR A 104 11.81 23.02 -0.02
N ASP A 105 12.65 24.02 0.15
CA ASP A 105 12.65 24.99 1.23
C ASP A 105 11.88 26.23 0.77
N ILE A 106 10.80 26.58 1.46
CA ILE A 106 9.85 27.59 1.01
C ILE A 106 10.24 28.97 1.54
N ASP A 107 10.93 29.76 0.71
CA ASP A 107 11.38 31.12 1.07
C ASP A 107 10.28 32.19 1.07
N ASN A 108 9.13 31.93 0.44
CA ASN A 108 8.05 32.90 0.28
C ASN A 108 6.68 32.22 0.21
N GLU A 109 5.60 33.00 0.33
CA GLU A 109 4.23 32.45 0.42
C GLU A 109 3.73 31.77 -0.88
N ASN A 110 4.41 31.95 -2.03
CA ASN A 110 3.99 31.40 -3.32
C ASN A 110 4.42 29.93 -3.50
N THR A 111 3.66 29.02 -2.91
CA THR A 111 3.91 27.57 -3.02
C THR A 111 3.43 26.94 -4.34
N VAL A 112 2.86 27.71 -5.27
CA VAL A 112 2.38 27.20 -6.57
C VAL A 112 3.54 27.03 -7.53
N ASP A 113 4.41 28.04 -7.63
CA ASP A 113 5.59 28.05 -8.48
C ASP A 113 6.85 27.80 -7.64
N LEU A 114 7.44 26.62 -7.81
CA LEU A 114 8.60 26.18 -7.03
C LEU A 114 9.94 26.67 -7.61
N SER A 115 9.93 27.42 -8.72
CA SER A 115 11.16 27.87 -9.37
C SER A 115 11.97 28.87 -8.54
N GLY A 116 11.34 29.55 -7.60
CA GLY A 116 11.96 30.52 -6.70
C GLY A 116 12.28 29.99 -5.30
N HIS A 117 12.19 28.67 -5.10
CA HIS A 117 12.42 28.00 -3.81
C HIS A 117 13.65 27.11 -3.84
N ASP A 118 14.30 26.97 -2.69
CA ASP A 118 15.55 26.23 -2.58
C ASP A 118 15.35 24.72 -2.58
N PHE A 119 16.10 24.00 -3.41
CA PHE A 119 15.92 22.56 -3.59
C PHE A 119 16.72 21.73 -2.55
N LEU A 120 15.99 21.02 -1.69
CA LEU A 120 16.56 20.24 -0.58
C LEU A 120 17.04 18.85 -1.03
N GLY A 121 16.34 18.23 -1.98
CA GLY A 121 16.75 16.95 -2.54
C GLY A 121 15.62 16.14 -3.14
N SER A 122 15.99 15.07 -3.86
CA SER A 122 15.07 14.13 -4.48
C SER A 122 15.37 12.69 -4.09
N CYS A 123 14.34 11.84 -4.12
CA CYS A 123 14.49 10.39 -4.14
C CYS A 123 13.40 9.74 -5.00
N GLU A 124 13.66 8.52 -5.47
CA GLU A 124 12.72 7.71 -6.24
C GLU A 124 12.62 6.30 -5.64
N CYS A 125 11.44 5.70 -5.72
CA CYS A 125 11.23 4.30 -5.33
C CYS A 125 10.03 3.70 -6.07
N HIS A 126 9.88 2.37 -6.01
CA HIS A 126 8.66 1.73 -6.45
C HIS A 126 7.59 1.79 -5.35
N LEU A 127 6.34 2.05 -5.74
CA LEU A 127 5.20 2.00 -4.80
C LEU A 127 5.11 0.64 -4.10
N ALA A 128 5.42 -0.44 -4.82
CA ALA A 128 5.45 -1.79 -4.27
C ALA A 128 6.45 -1.94 -3.11
N ASP A 129 7.59 -1.23 -3.14
CA ASP A 129 8.59 -1.29 -2.06
C ASP A 129 8.05 -0.64 -0.77
N ILE A 130 7.28 0.44 -0.91
CA ILE A 130 6.61 1.10 0.23
C ILE A 130 5.53 0.19 0.80
N CYS A 131 4.75 -0.49 -0.04
CA CYS A 131 3.69 -1.39 0.41
C CYS A 131 4.23 -2.71 1.00
N ALA A 132 5.42 -3.16 0.60
CA ALA A 132 5.99 -4.45 0.99
C ALA A 132 6.97 -4.38 2.18
N THR A 133 7.37 -3.17 2.61
CA THR A 133 8.29 -3.01 3.74
C THR A 133 7.72 -3.62 5.02
N SER A 134 8.55 -4.34 5.78
CA SER A 134 8.18 -4.87 7.10
C SER A 134 8.36 -3.85 8.24
N GLU A 135 9.06 -2.76 7.95
CA GLU A 135 9.27 -1.65 8.88
C GLU A 135 8.07 -0.69 8.85
N ASP A 136 7.91 0.14 9.88
CA ASP A 136 6.82 1.13 9.91
C ASP A 136 6.91 2.13 8.73
N PHE A 137 8.12 2.45 8.28
CA PHE A 137 8.38 3.34 7.15
C PHE A 137 9.47 2.78 6.25
N LEU A 138 9.30 2.94 4.93
CA LEU A 138 10.40 2.80 3.97
C LEU A 138 11.32 4.02 4.09
N ARG A 139 12.62 3.77 4.26
CA ARG A 139 13.64 4.81 4.37
C ARG A 139 14.32 5.08 3.03
N LEU A 140 14.28 6.33 2.58
CA LEU A 140 14.89 6.79 1.33
C LEU A 140 15.89 7.93 1.59
N ASP A 141 17.07 7.86 0.97
CA ASP A 141 18.06 8.93 1.06
C ASP A 141 17.68 10.07 0.12
N LEU A 142 17.52 11.28 0.67
CA LEU A 142 17.33 12.49 -0.14
C LEU A 142 18.67 12.92 -0.72
N ARG A 143 18.72 13.11 -2.04
CA ARG A 143 19.94 13.45 -2.77
C ARG A 143 19.77 14.74 -3.55
N ASN A 144 20.76 15.61 -3.44
CA ASN A 144 20.97 16.74 -4.34
C ASN A 144 22.36 16.56 -4.98
N GLY A 145 22.38 16.09 -6.23
CA GLY A 145 23.59 15.59 -6.88
C GLY A 145 24.15 14.35 -6.18
N LYS A 146 25.46 14.35 -5.86
CA LYS A 146 26.14 13.22 -5.21
C LYS A 146 26.05 13.23 -3.68
N LYS A 147 25.50 14.30 -3.08
CA LYS A 147 25.47 14.47 -1.62
C LYS A 147 24.11 14.04 -1.08
N GLN A 148 24.13 13.28 0.01
CA GLN A 148 22.94 13.06 0.83
C GLN A 148 22.63 14.34 1.61
N LYS A 149 21.35 14.76 1.58
CA LYS A 149 20.86 16.00 2.18
C LYS A 149 19.77 15.79 3.23
N GLY A 150 19.49 14.52 3.55
CA GLY A 150 18.51 14.12 4.54
C GLY A 150 18.00 12.71 4.25
N VAL A 151 16.93 12.36 4.95
CA VAL A 151 16.22 11.10 4.79
C VAL A 151 14.73 11.38 4.69
N LEU A 152 14.06 10.78 3.71
CA LEU A 152 12.62 10.72 3.62
C LEU A 152 12.14 9.34 4.14
N LEU A 153 11.09 9.35 4.92
CA LEU A 153 10.39 8.19 5.44
C LEU A 153 9.00 8.16 4.84
N VAL A 154 8.66 7.05 4.19
CA VAL A 154 7.39 6.91 3.46
C VAL A 154 6.67 5.68 3.97
N ARG A 155 5.39 5.84 4.33
CA ARG A 155 4.51 4.74 4.73
C ARG A 155 3.26 4.76 3.87
N ALA A 156 2.79 3.58 3.46
CA ALA A 156 1.51 3.42 2.79
C ALA A 156 0.51 2.76 3.75
N GLU A 157 -0.71 3.27 3.79
CA GLU A 157 -1.88 2.59 4.39
C GLU A 157 -2.93 2.36 3.32
N GLU A 158 -3.56 1.18 3.32
CA GLU A 158 -4.68 0.90 2.42
C GLU A 158 -5.90 1.71 2.86
N VAL A 159 -6.51 2.41 1.90
CA VAL A 159 -7.73 3.19 2.14
C VAL A 159 -8.92 2.26 2.06
N ASP A 160 -9.64 2.18 3.18
CA ASP A 160 -10.94 1.54 3.23
C ASP A 160 -11.97 2.43 2.52
N ASN A 161 -12.17 2.20 1.21
CA ASN A 161 -13.24 2.85 0.45
C ASN A 161 -14.66 2.34 0.81
N GLY A 162 -14.81 1.54 1.87
CA GLY A 162 -16.07 0.90 2.26
C GLY A 162 -16.53 -0.20 1.29
N GLN A 163 -15.79 -0.44 0.20
CA GLN A 163 -16.02 -1.55 -0.70
C GLN A 163 -15.66 -2.85 0.02
N LYS A 164 -16.68 -3.52 0.55
CA LYS A 164 -16.57 -4.88 1.04
C LYS A 164 -16.36 -5.78 -0.17
N GLU A 165 -15.11 -6.04 -0.52
CA GLU A 165 -14.80 -7.17 -1.37
C GLU A 165 -15.14 -8.43 -0.58
N ILE A 166 -16.22 -9.10 -1.00
CA ILE A 166 -16.72 -10.34 -0.43
C ILE A 166 -16.38 -11.44 -1.42
N VAL A 167 -15.67 -12.47 -0.94
CA VAL A 167 -15.49 -13.71 -1.68
C VAL A 167 -16.65 -14.63 -1.35
N TYR A 168 -17.31 -15.12 -2.39
CA TYR A 168 -18.31 -16.17 -2.31
C TYR A 168 -17.64 -17.51 -2.64
N LEU A 169 -17.51 -18.39 -1.64
CA LEU A 169 -16.94 -19.72 -1.82
C LEU A 169 -18.04 -20.77 -1.70
N VAL A 170 -18.11 -21.68 -2.66
CA VAL A 170 -18.93 -22.89 -2.57
C VAL A 170 -17.97 -24.06 -2.46
N CYS A 171 -18.01 -24.76 -1.34
CA CYS A 171 -17.09 -25.85 -1.03
C CYS A 171 -17.84 -27.16 -0.92
N HIS A 172 -17.28 -28.23 -1.49
CA HIS A 172 -17.78 -29.58 -1.31
C HIS A 172 -16.61 -30.56 -1.14
N GLY A 173 -16.80 -31.56 -0.30
CA GLY A 173 -15.88 -32.68 -0.12
C GLY A 173 -16.34 -33.90 -0.94
N LYS A 174 -15.40 -34.73 -1.39
CA LYS A 174 -15.72 -36.05 -1.97
C LYS A 174 -14.79 -37.09 -1.37
N ARG A 175 -15.36 -38.19 -0.89
CA ARG A 175 -14.63 -39.32 -0.27
C ARG A 175 -13.65 -38.86 0.81
N VAL A 176 -14.12 -37.99 1.71
CA VAL A 176 -13.32 -37.53 2.86
C VAL A 176 -12.89 -38.75 3.67
N ALA A 177 -11.58 -38.88 3.87
CA ALA A 177 -10.98 -40.07 4.47
C ALA A 177 -11.46 -40.24 5.91
N ILE A 178 -11.84 -41.47 6.25
CA ILE A 178 -12.13 -41.85 7.63
C ILE A 178 -10.79 -42.24 8.28
N PRO A 179 -10.37 -41.59 9.38
CA PRO A 179 -9.11 -41.92 10.03
C PRO A 179 -9.08 -43.40 10.45
N HIS A 180 -8.01 -44.11 10.08
CA HIS A 180 -7.83 -45.56 10.26
C HIS A 180 -7.81 -46.06 11.72
N PHE A 181 -7.94 -45.19 12.72
CA PHE A 181 -7.84 -45.57 14.14
C PHE A 181 -9.15 -46.06 14.78
N CYS A 182 -10.28 -46.04 14.07
CA CYS A 182 -11.54 -46.53 14.61
C CYS A 182 -11.83 -47.96 14.14
N CYS A 183 -11.24 -48.93 14.84
CA CYS A 183 -11.47 -50.35 14.59
C CYS A 183 -12.88 -50.74 15.05
N SER A 184 -13.65 -51.34 14.13
CA SER A 184 -15.05 -51.81 14.26
C SER A 184 -16.09 -50.75 13.89
N CYS A 185 -16.52 -50.82 12.62
CA CYS A 185 -17.78 -50.32 12.06
C CYS A 185 -18.75 -49.68 13.06
N LEU A 186 -18.87 -48.34 13.05
CA LEU A 186 -20.05 -47.56 13.52
C LEU A 186 -19.92 -46.02 13.42
N PHE A 187 -18.76 -45.46 13.04
CA PHE A 187 -18.58 -44.00 13.05
C PHE A 187 -18.69 -43.41 11.66
N SER A 188 -19.82 -42.78 11.40
CA SER A 188 -19.91 -41.77 10.37
C SER A 188 -19.01 -40.58 10.75
N ILE A 189 -18.46 -39.90 9.75
CA ILE A 189 -17.65 -38.68 9.97
C ILE A 189 -18.54 -37.44 9.86
N ASP A 190 -18.18 -36.43 10.65
CA ASP A 190 -18.88 -35.15 10.74
C ASP A 190 -17.96 -34.01 10.23
N PRO A 191 -17.67 -33.94 8.92
CA PRO A 191 -16.68 -33.00 8.38
C PRO A 191 -17.12 -31.52 8.44
N PHE A 192 -16.13 -30.66 8.62
CA PHE A 192 -16.23 -29.19 8.54
C PHE A 192 -14.93 -28.60 7.95
N LEU A 193 -14.97 -27.35 7.50
CA LEU A 193 -13.82 -26.59 7.03
C LEU A 193 -13.52 -25.42 7.96
N GLU A 194 -12.24 -25.10 8.08
CA GLU A 194 -11.75 -23.88 8.71
C GLU A 194 -10.83 -23.13 7.75
N PHE A 195 -11.10 -21.83 7.59
CA PHE A 195 -10.31 -20.92 6.80
C PHE A 195 -9.44 -20.10 7.74
N HIS A 196 -8.13 -20.09 7.50
CA HIS A 196 -7.16 -19.44 8.35
C HIS A 196 -6.34 -18.43 7.54
N ARG A 197 -6.27 -17.19 8.03
CA ARG A 197 -5.37 -16.17 7.50
C ARG A 197 -3.96 -16.49 7.98
N ILE A 198 -3.01 -16.51 7.05
CA ILE A 198 -1.61 -16.81 7.34
C ILE A 198 -0.84 -15.49 7.43
N TYR A 199 -0.20 -15.25 8.56
CA TYR A 199 0.72 -14.12 8.69
C TYR A 199 2.17 -14.58 8.41
N PRO A 200 2.90 -13.89 7.52
CA PRO A 200 4.25 -14.30 7.14
C PRO A 200 5.29 -14.18 8.27
N ASN A 201 4.98 -13.41 9.32
CA ASN A 201 5.83 -13.18 10.51
C ASN A 201 5.65 -14.26 11.61
N GLY A 202 5.70 -15.54 11.24
CA GLY A 202 5.71 -16.64 12.22
C GLY A 202 6.97 -16.63 13.09
N SER A 203 6.83 -16.88 14.40
CA SER A 203 7.96 -17.18 15.28
C SER A 203 8.39 -18.64 15.16
N TYR A 204 9.67 -18.92 15.41
CA TYR A 204 10.14 -20.29 15.59
C TYR A 204 9.71 -20.77 16.98
N GLU A 205 8.56 -21.43 17.08
CA GLU A 205 8.19 -22.17 18.29
C GLU A 205 8.99 -23.47 18.34
N THR A 206 9.85 -23.61 19.37
CA THR A 206 10.67 -24.81 19.57
C THR A 206 9.82 -25.88 20.24
N PHE A 207 9.04 -26.63 19.46
CA PHE A 207 8.48 -27.89 19.96
C PHE A 207 9.50 -29.02 19.71
N PHE A 208 9.85 -29.70 20.79
CA PHE A 208 10.89 -30.74 20.85
C PHE A 208 10.90 -31.63 19.59
N LEU A 209 12.04 -31.59 18.89
CA LEU A 209 12.51 -32.47 17.81
C LEU A 209 12.06 -32.23 16.36
N PHE A 210 11.24 -31.23 16.04
CA PHE A 210 11.06 -30.84 14.63
C PHE A 210 10.97 -29.33 14.47
N PHE A 211 11.95 -28.72 13.79
CA PHE A 211 11.85 -27.34 13.30
C PHE A 211 10.78 -27.27 12.21
N LYS A 212 9.51 -27.21 12.60
CA LYS A 212 8.41 -26.87 11.70
C LYS A 212 8.18 -25.38 11.84
N LYS A 213 8.30 -24.63 10.73
CA LYS A 213 7.89 -23.23 10.69
C LYS A 213 6.39 -23.18 11.01
N ILE A 214 6.04 -22.74 12.20
CA ILE A 214 4.65 -22.51 12.62
C ILE A 214 4.32 -21.10 12.16
N PHE A 215 3.56 -20.99 11.07
CA PHE A 215 2.99 -19.71 10.71
C PHE A 215 1.96 -19.33 11.78
N ARG A 216 1.98 -18.07 12.24
CA ARG A 216 0.88 -17.54 13.03
C ARG A 216 -0.35 -17.49 12.12
N THR A 217 -1.44 -18.10 12.56
CA THR A 217 -2.71 -18.06 11.84
C THR A 217 -3.81 -17.42 12.67
N GLN A 218 -4.82 -16.87 12.00
CA GLN A 218 -6.07 -16.42 12.61
C GLN A 218 -7.22 -17.16 11.94
N LEU A 219 -8.12 -17.76 12.73
CA LEU A 219 -9.35 -18.36 12.21
C LEU A 219 -10.26 -17.25 11.67
N VAL A 220 -10.61 -17.36 10.40
CA VAL A 220 -11.40 -16.37 9.65
C VAL A 220 -12.84 -16.81 9.51
N HIS A 221 -13.04 -18.09 9.20
CA HIS A 221 -14.35 -18.67 9.00
C HIS A 221 -14.30 -20.15 9.32
N ARG A 222 -15.42 -20.67 9.84
CA ARG A 222 -15.65 -22.09 10.04
C ARG A 222 -17.03 -22.45 9.52
N THR A 223 -17.10 -23.49 8.70
CA THR A 223 -18.38 -23.98 8.18
C THR A 223 -19.19 -24.69 9.25
N GLU A 224 -20.46 -24.95 8.96
CA GLU A 224 -21.23 -25.94 9.66
C GLU A 224 -20.59 -27.33 9.58
N VAL A 225 -21.00 -28.16 10.54
CA VAL A 225 -20.64 -29.56 10.60
C VAL A 225 -21.70 -30.35 9.84
N GLU A 226 -21.28 -31.00 8.76
CA GLU A 226 -22.15 -31.89 8.00
C GLU A 226 -22.10 -33.28 8.61
N LYS A 227 -23.23 -33.78 9.09
CA LYS A 227 -23.24 -35.01 9.88
C LYS A 227 -23.27 -36.25 9.00
N ASN A 228 -22.55 -37.26 9.45
CA ASN A 228 -22.59 -38.60 8.91
C ASN A 228 -22.37 -38.72 7.39
N THR A 229 -21.46 -37.93 6.81
CA THR A 229 -21.23 -37.92 5.36
C THR A 229 -19.75 -37.89 5.01
N ILE A 230 -19.36 -38.69 4.01
CA ILE A 230 -18.04 -38.63 3.37
C ILE A 230 -18.01 -37.71 2.15
N ASN A 231 -19.15 -37.15 1.77
CA ASN A 231 -19.30 -36.20 0.66
C ASN A 231 -20.06 -34.95 1.16
N PRO A 232 -19.46 -34.14 2.04
CA PRO A 232 -20.12 -32.96 2.58
C PRO A 232 -20.33 -31.90 1.50
N GLU A 233 -21.47 -31.23 1.56
CA GLU A 233 -21.79 -30.03 0.78
C GLU A 233 -22.10 -28.93 1.80
N TRP A 234 -21.18 -27.98 1.94
CA TRP A 234 -21.36 -26.87 2.88
C TRP A 234 -22.08 -25.72 2.20
N LYS A 235 -22.81 -24.94 2.99
CA LYS A 235 -23.46 -23.72 2.54
C LYS A 235 -22.44 -22.75 1.94
N PRO A 236 -22.87 -21.89 0.99
CA PRO A 236 -22.05 -20.82 0.46
C PRO A 236 -21.47 -19.97 1.59
N ILE A 237 -20.17 -19.73 1.50
CA ILE A 237 -19.39 -18.98 2.47
C ILE A 237 -19.20 -17.57 1.92
N GLU A 238 -19.59 -16.58 2.70
CA GLU A 238 -19.35 -15.16 2.43
C GLU A 238 -18.29 -14.65 3.39
N VAL A 239 -17.09 -14.35 2.86
CA VAL A 239 -15.99 -13.85 3.68
C VAL A 239 -15.43 -12.59 3.04
N SER A 240 -15.23 -11.55 3.85
CA SER A 240 -14.54 -10.36 3.40
C SER A 240 -13.07 -10.68 3.11
N VAL A 241 -12.57 -10.24 1.95
CA VAL A 241 -11.15 -10.36 1.58
C VAL A 241 -10.22 -9.85 2.68
N ARG A 242 -10.63 -8.85 3.45
CA ARG A 242 -9.84 -8.30 4.57
C ARG A 242 -9.59 -9.26 5.70
N HIS A 243 -10.50 -10.21 5.90
CA HIS A 243 -10.34 -11.21 6.93
C HIS A 243 -9.54 -12.42 6.45
N LEU A 244 -9.40 -12.65 5.13
CA LEU A 244 -8.54 -13.69 4.55
C LEU A 244 -7.05 -13.32 4.62
#